data_AF-F3KK84-F1
#
_entry.id   AF-F3KK84-F1
#
_cell.length_a   1.000
_cell.length_b   1.000
_cell.length_c   1.000
_cell.angle_alpha   90.00
_cell.angle_beta   90.00
_cell.angle_gamma   90.00
#
_symmetry.space_group_name_H-M   'P 1'
#
loop_
_entity.id
_entity.type
_entity.pdbx_description
1 polymer ?
#
loop_
_entity_poly.entity_id
_entity_poly.type
_entity_poly.pdbx_seq_one_letter_code
_entity_poly.pdbx_strand_id
1 'polypeptide(L)'
;MEKIEYEGIVWAINHNNPEPLVEHALHTLEMHGVKKEDIQLTDAPDNVKVGAIVVEIWPYHLDVARVRTIRNESFISGTVMTIELKLDGEGNYTD
;
A
#
# COMPACT_ATOMS: atom_id res chain seq x y z
N MET A 1 -3.47 11.64 11.34
CA MET A 1 -2.71 11.04 10.22
C MET A 1 -3.25 11.64 8.94
N GLU A 2 -2.39 11.88 7.96
CA GLU A 2 -2.82 12.27 6.62
C GLU A 2 -3.65 11.14 6.01
N LYS A 3 -4.69 11.45 5.24
CA LYS A 3 -5.55 10.42 4.64
C LYS A 3 -5.09 10.09 3.23
N ILE A 4 -5.20 8.82 2.85
CA ILE A 4 -5.01 8.41 1.47
C ILE A 4 -6.30 8.72 0.72
N GLU A 5 -6.22 9.62 -0.26
CA GLU A 5 -7.34 9.88 -1.17
C GLU A 5 -7.39 8.79 -2.25
N TYR A 6 -8.44 7.97 -2.25
CA TYR A 6 -8.62 6.85 -3.17
C TYR A 6 -10.08 6.66 -3.59
N GLU A 7 -10.27 5.94 -4.69
CA GLU A 7 -11.58 5.44 -5.14
C GLU A 7 -11.42 3.99 -5.58
N GLY A 8 -12.32 3.11 -5.13
CA GLY A 8 -12.28 1.69 -5.46
C GLY A 8 -11.13 0.95 -4.77
N ILE A 9 -10.49 0.04 -5.51
CA ILE A 9 -9.47 -0.87 -4.95
C ILE A 9 -8.16 -0.14 -4.66
N VAL A 10 -7.61 -0.39 -3.47
CA VAL A 10 -6.22 -0.10 -3.10
C VAL A 10 -5.41 -1.38 -3.22
N TRP A 11 -4.43 -1.38 -4.12
CA TRP A 11 -3.59 -2.55 -4.37
C TRP A 11 -2.41 -2.56 -3.40
N ALA A 12 -2.41 -3.44 -2.42
CA ALA A 12 -1.28 -3.66 -1.53
C ALA A 12 -0.36 -4.72 -2.14
N ILE A 13 0.82 -4.31 -2.61
CA ILE A 13 1.77 -5.18 -3.29
C ILE A 13 2.61 -5.91 -2.24
N ASN A 14 2.49 -7.24 -2.22
CA ASN A 14 3.14 -8.10 -1.26
C ASN A 14 4.02 -9.15 -1.96
N HIS A 15 5.33 -8.93 -1.92
CA HIS A 15 6.33 -9.86 -2.46
C HIS A 15 6.71 -10.95 -1.44
N ASN A 16 5.71 -11.66 -0.91
CA ASN A 16 5.87 -12.69 0.11
C ASN A 16 6.57 -12.18 1.39
N ASN A 17 6.18 -10.97 1.83
CA ASN A 17 6.65 -10.37 3.07
C ASN A 17 6.20 -11.19 4.30
N PRO A 18 6.94 -11.12 5.42
CA PRO A 18 6.54 -11.75 6.67
C PRO A 18 5.17 -11.29 7.14
N GLU A 19 4.38 -12.20 7.71
CA GLU A 19 3.02 -11.93 8.20
C GLU A 19 2.94 -10.70 9.14
N PRO A 20 3.86 -10.49 10.10
CA PRO A 20 3.81 -9.29 10.95
C PRO A 20 3.93 -7.96 10.19
N LEU A 21 4.72 -7.92 9.12
CA LEU A 21 4.85 -6.74 8.26
C LEU A 21 3.56 -6.53 7.46
N VAL A 22 2.98 -7.59 6.90
CA VAL A 22 1.74 -7.50 6.13
C VAL A 22 0.60 -7.03 7.02
N GLU A 23 0.42 -7.61 8.21
CA GLU A 23 -0.64 -7.22 9.14
C GLU A 23 -0.51 -5.75 9.55
N HIS A 24 0.69 -5.30 9.90
CA HIS A 24 0.92 -3.91 10.29
C HIS A 24 0.76 -2.95 9.11
N ALA A 25 1.15 -3.33 7.90
CA ALA A 25 0.92 -2.53 6.69
C ALA A 25 -0.58 -2.33 6.44
N LEU A 26 -1.38 -3.39 6.53
CA LEU A 26 -2.83 -3.31 6.38
C LEU A 26 -3.47 -2.44 7.47
N HIS A 27 -3.07 -2.62 8.73
CA HIS A 27 -3.52 -1.77 9.82
C HIS A 27 -3.17 -0.30 9.60
N THR A 28 -1.96 -0.02 9.12
CA THR A 28 -1.50 1.33 8.80
C THR A 28 -2.33 1.97 7.69
N LEU A 29 -2.71 1.22 6.65
CA LEU A 29 -3.61 1.71 5.60
C LEU A 29 -5.01 2.03 6.15
N GLU A 30 -5.53 1.19 7.06
CA GLU A 30 -6.81 1.46 7.76
C GLU A 30 -6.74 2.76 8.58
N MET A 31 -5.63 2.99 9.30
CA MET A 31 -5.41 4.25 10.03
C MET A 31 -5.35 5.49 9.11
N HIS A 32 -4.94 5.32 7.85
CA HIS A 32 -4.94 6.36 6.83
C HIS A 32 -6.26 6.45 6.05
N GLY A 33 -7.30 5.75 6.50
CA GLY A 33 -8.67 5.87 6.02
C GLY A 33 -9.04 4.93 4.88
N VAL A 34 -8.20 3.95 4.54
CA VAL A 34 -8.55 2.90 3.57
C VAL A 34 -9.42 1.86 4.25
N LYS A 35 -10.57 1.53 3.65
CA LYS A 35 -11.43 0.47 4.18
C LYS A 35 -10.78 -0.89 3.93
N LYS A 36 -10.86 -1.78 4.90
CA LYS A 36 -10.32 -3.15 4.79
C LYS A 36 -10.86 -3.91 3.59
N GLU A 37 -12.15 -3.77 3.26
CA GLU A 37 -12.75 -4.41 2.09
C GLU A 37 -12.26 -3.88 0.74
N ASP A 38 -11.65 -2.69 0.71
CA ASP A 38 -11.10 -2.08 -0.51
C ASP A 38 -9.63 -2.45 -0.74
N ILE A 39 -8.96 -3.09 0.25
CA ILE A 39 -7.56 -3.49 0.13
C ILE A 39 -7.46 -4.86 -0.53
N GLN A 40 -6.81 -4.90 -1.70
CA GLN A 40 -6.47 -6.14 -2.39
C GLN A 40 -4.99 -6.41 -2.24
N LEU A 41 -4.65 -7.43 -1.44
CA LEU A 41 -3.29 -7.95 -1.34
C LEU A 41 -2.98 -8.81 -2.57
N THR A 42 -1.85 -8.56 -3.22
CA THR A 42 -1.41 -9.31 -4.41
C THR A 42 0.08 -9.12 -4.65
N ASP A 43 0.75 -10.03 -5.35
CA ASP A 43 2.11 -9.86 -5.85
C ASP A 43 2.13 -9.23 -7.26
N ALA A 44 1.03 -9.36 -8.00
CA ALA A 44 0.83 -8.81 -9.33
C ALA A 44 -0.59 -8.22 -9.44
N PRO A 45 -0.74 -6.89 -9.35
CA PRO A 45 -2.02 -6.23 -9.60
C PRO A 45 -2.53 -6.49 -11.02
N ASP A 46 -3.77 -6.94 -11.15
CA ASP A 46 -4.42 -7.18 -12.44
C ASP A 46 -5.51 -6.14 -12.72
N ASN A 47 -5.68 -5.79 -14.00
CA ASN A 47 -6.71 -4.88 -14.48
C ASN A 47 -6.75 -3.50 -13.77
N VAL A 48 -5.60 -3.04 -13.27
CA VAL A 48 -5.41 -1.75 -12.59
C VAL A 48 -5.92 -0.60 -13.46
N LYS A 49 -6.51 0.43 -12.83
CA LYS A 49 -7.05 1.62 -13.53
C LYS A 49 -6.22 2.87 -13.30
N VAL A 50 -6.23 3.79 -14.25
CA VAL A 50 -5.70 5.14 -14.04
C VAL A 50 -6.43 5.78 -12.87
N GLY A 51 -5.68 6.40 -11.95
CA GLY A 51 -6.20 6.96 -10.71
C GLY A 51 -6.21 6.00 -9.51
N ALA A 52 -6.07 4.68 -9.74
CA ALA A 52 -5.99 3.72 -8.64
C ALA A 52 -4.76 3.97 -7.75
N ILE A 53 -4.90 3.60 -6.48
CA ILE A 53 -3.79 3.60 -5.53
C ILE A 53 -3.13 2.23 -5.53
N VAL A 54 -1.80 2.25 -5.63
CA VAL A 54 -0.92 1.09 -5.44
C VAL A 54 0.00 1.40 -4.26
N VAL A 55 0.20 0.43 -3.39
CA VAL A 55 0.99 0.56 -2.17
C VAL A 55 2.07 -0.52 -2.20
N GLU A 56 3.32 -0.08 -2.25
CA GLU A 56 4.47 -0.99 -2.10
C GLU A 56 4.76 -1.18 -0.62
N ILE A 57 4.86 -2.43 -0.16
CA ILE A 57 5.15 -2.75 1.24
C ILE A 57 6.66 -2.97 1.41
N TRP A 58 7.32 -2.04 2.11
CA TRP A 58 8.71 -2.17 2.55
C TRP A 58 8.80 -2.38 4.07
N PRO A 59 9.90 -2.95 4.59
CA PRO A 59 10.04 -3.20 6.02
C PRO A 59 9.96 -1.97 6.93
N TYR A 60 10.22 -0.76 6.43
CA TYR A 60 10.25 0.46 7.25
C TYR A 60 9.30 1.54 6.76
N HIS A 61 8.59 1.31 5.64
CA HIS A 61 7.68 2.27 5.09
C HIS A 61 6.71 1.65 4.07
N LEU A 62 5.62 2.36 3.80
CA LEU A 62 4.73 2.11 2.68
C LEU A 62 4.92 3.21 1.65
N ASP A 63 5.19 2.85 0.41
CA ASP A 63 5.16 3.82 -0.70
C ASP A 63 3.78 3.81 -1.35
N VAL A 64 3.01 4.84 -1.07
CA VAL A 64 1.69 5.05 -1.66
C VAL A 64 1.89 5.79 -2.97
N ALA A 65 1.47 5.19 -4.08
CA ALA A 65 1.56 5.78 -5.39
C ALA A 65 0.21 5.76 -6.11
N ARG A 66 0.00 6.75 -6.98
CA ARG A 66 -1.20 6.83 -7.82
C ARG A 66 -0.86 6.52 -9.26
N VAL A 67 -1.63 5.64 -9.89
CA VAL A 67 -1.46 5.28 -11.29
C VAL A 67 -1.78 6.48 -12.19
N ARG A 68 -0.83 6.88 -13.03
CA ARG A 68 -0.94 8.03 -13.93
C ARG A 68 -1.25 7.63 -15.37
N THR A 69 -0.73 6.49 -15.82
CA THR A 69 -0.98 5.95 -17.17
C THR A 69 -0.80 4.45 -17.18
N ILE A 70 -1.46 3.78 -18.13
CA ILE A 70 -1.29 2.35 -18.41
C ILE A 70 -0.75 2.20 -19.84
N ARG A 71 0.26 1.35 -20.03
CA ARG A 71 0.86 1.04 -21.34
C ARG A 71 1.27 -0.42 -21.37
N ASN A 72 0.85 -1.16 -22.40
CA ASN A 72 1.22 -2.57 -22.61
C ASN A 72 1.07 -3.42 -21.33
N GLU A 73 -0.11 -3.34 -20.69
CA GLU A 73 -0.45 -4.06 -19.45
C GLU A 73 0.38 -3.68 -18.21
N SER A 74 1.33 -2.75 -18.33
CA SER A 74 2.05 -2.15 -17.21
C SER A 74 1.43 -0.82 -16.83
N PHE A 75 1.39 -0.51 -15.53
CA PHE A 75 1.04 0.82 -15.05
C PHE A 75 2.29 1.64 -14.72
N ILE A 76 2.21 2.95 -14.94
CA ILE A 76 3.21 3.92 -14.47
C ILE A 76 2.52 4.74 -13.39
N SER A 77 3.03 4.65 -12.16
CA SER A 77 2.55 5.40 -11.01
C SER A 77 3.54 6.50 -10.62
N GLY A 78 3.08 7.44 -9.79
CA GLY A 78 3.97 8.35 -9.10
C GLY A 78 3.59 8.41 -7.62
N THR A 79 4.59 8.43 -6.76
CA THR A 79 4.43 8.54 -5.31
C THR A 79 3.58 9.75 -4.95
N VAL A 80 2.60 9.54 -4.09
CA VAL A 80 1.75 10.57 -3.47
C VAL A 80 2.17 10.80 -2.03
N MET A 81 2.54 9.75 -1.30
CA MET A 81 3.10 9.86 0.04
C MET A 81 3.91 8.60 0.40
N THR A 82 4.78 8.75 1.38
CA THR A 82 5.49 7.64 2.03
C THR A 82 5.09 7.64 3.50
N ILE A 83 4.66 6.48 4.01
CA ILE A 83 4.22 6.30 5.40
C ILE A 83 5.28 5.48 6.12
N GLU A 84 5.95 6.03 7.12
CA GLU A 84 6.93 5.28 7.91
C GLU A 84 6.25 4.22 8.78
N LEU A 85 6.83 3.02 8.82
CA LEU A 85 6.46 1.95 9.75
C LEU A 85 7.47 1.94 10.88
N LYS A 86 7.01 2.05 12.13
CA LYS A 86 7.89 2.10 13.29
C LYS A 86 8.11 0.70 13.85
N LEU A 87 9.29 0.51 14.44
CA LEU A 87 9.61 -0.65 15.26
C LEU A 87 9.87 -0.22 16.69
N ASP A 88 9.52 -1.08 17.65
CA ASP A 88 9.96 -0.95 19.03
C ASP A 88 11.44 -1.37 19.21
N GLY A 89 11.93 -1.36 20.45
CA GLY A 89 13.30 -1.76 20.77
C GLY A 89 13.60 -3.25 20.59
N GLU A 90 12.58 -4.08 20.37
CA GLU A 90 12.68 -5.52 20.14
C GLU A 90 12.52 -5.89 18.65
N GLY A 91 12.20 -4.91 17.80
CA GLY A 91 12.00 -5.10 16.36
C GLY A 91 10.56 -5.47 15.97
N ASN A 92 9.59 -5.27 16.86
CA ASN A 92 8.17 -5.46 16.54
C ASN A 92 7.56 -4.18 16.01
N TYR A 93 6.64 -4.31 15.05
CA TYR A 93 5.92 -3.17 14.50
C TYR A 93 5.01 -2.48 15.53
N THR A 94 4.97 -1.15 15.49
CA THR A 94 4.20 -0.30 16.42
C THR A 94 3.67 0.95 15.72
N ASP A 95 2.56 1.51 16.21
CA ASP A 95 1.86 2.66 15.61
C ASP A 95 2.48 4.03 15.98
#